data_AF-A0A2D5B269-F1
#
_entry.id   AF-A0A2D5B269-F1
#
_cell.length_a   1.000
_cell.length_b   1.000
_cell.length_c   1.000
_cell.angle_alpha   90.00
_cell.angle_beta   90.00
_cell.angle_gamma   90.00
#
_symmetry.space_group_name_H-M   'P 1'
#
loop_
_entity.id
_entity.type
_entity.pdbx_description
1 polymer ?
#
loop_
_entity_poly.entity_id
_entity_poly.type
_entity_poly.pdbx_seq_one_letter_code
_entity_poly.pdbx_strand_id
1 'polypeptide(L)'
;MADLRDEVEDIEGEKREAWLKRLAGDWKSADLGELDRGVCAYAEKLTRTPAAMTEEDVEELRRLGLDDLGVHDVIQVASYFNYINRVADGVRVDLEPGMPEYPPQDPAE
;
A
#
# COMPACT_ATOMS: atom_id res chain seq x y z
N MET A 1 5.85 9.98 16.49
CA MET A 1 5.52 9.06 15.41
C MET A 1 6.71 9.05 14.49
N ALA A 2 7.36 7.89 14.30
CA ALA A 2 8.38 7.78 13.25
C ALA A 2 7.66 7.96 11.90
N ASP A 3 8.20 8.81 11.04
CA ASP A 3 7.71 8.96 9.67
C ASP A 3 8.16 7.71 8.90
N LEU A 4 7.28 7.12 8.08
CA LEU A 4 7.61 6.01 7.18
C LEU A 4 8.78 6.38 6.25
N ARG A 5 8.99 7.68 6.02
CA ARG A 5 10.17 8.22 5.32
C ARG A 5 11.47 8.02 6.08
N ASP A 6 11.45 8.15 7.41
CA ASP A 6 12.62 7.93 8.27
C ASP A 6 13.05 6.45 8.21
N GLU A 7 12.09 5.52 8.17
CA GLU A 7 12.35 4.07 8.04
C GLU A 7 13.00 3.69 6.70
N VAL A 8 12.77 4.48 5.64
CA VAL A 8 13.33 4.27 4.31
C VAL A 8 14.73 4.89 4.16
N GLU A 9 15.02 5.97 4.90
CA GLU A 9 16.33 6.65 4.86
C GLU A 9 17.46 5.82 5.49
N ASP A 10 17.15 4.98 6.49
CA ASP A 10 18.13 4.15 7.18
C ASP A 10 18.55 2.87 6.40
N ILE A 11 17.96 2.62 5.23
CA ILE A 11 18.24 1.43 4.43
C ILE A 11 19.15 1.77 3.23
N GLU A 12 20.40 1.30 3.28
CA GLU A 12 21.36 1.47 2.19
C GLU A 12 20.94 0.78 0.88
N GLY A 13 21.24 1.43 -0.24
CA GLY A 13 20.96 1.10 -1.66
C GLY A 13 20.31 -0.26 -1.95
N GLU A 14 21.10 -1.32 -2.07
CA GLU A 14 20.62 -2.64 -2.50
C GLU A 14 19.61 -3.27 -1.53
N LYS A 15 19.74 -3.01 -0.22
CA LYS A 15 18.80 -3.51 0.79
C LYS A 15 17.45 -2.80 0.68
N ARG A 16 17.45 -1.51 0.34
CA ARG A 16 16.22 -0.72 0.14
C ARG A 16 15.48 -1.20 -1.09
N GLU A 17 16.18 -1.41 -2.20
CA GLU A 17 15.60 -1.94 -3.43
C GLU A 17 14.92 -3.31 -3.18
N ALA A 18 15.63 -4.21 -2.47
CA ALA A 18 15.09 -5.53 -2.13
C ALA A 18 13.88 -5.45 -1.19
N TRP A 19 13.88 -4.51 -0.23
CA TRP A 19 12.76 -4.28 0.68
C TRP A 19 11.55 -3.70 -0.06
N LEU A 20 11.74 -2.69 -0.91
CA LEU A 20 10.70 -2.10 -1.75
C LEU A 20 10.07 -3.13 -2.68
N LYS A 21 10.87 -4.00 -3.29
CA LYS A 21 10.37 -5.09 -4.14
C LYS A 21 9.49 -6.07 -3.37
N ARG A 22 9.86 -6.41 -2.12
CA ARG A 22 9.01 -7.24 -1.25
C ARG A 22 7.73 -6.51 -0.89
N LEU A 23 7.82 -5.25 -0.46
CA LEU A 23 6.68 -4.43 -0.08
C LEU A 23 5.65 -4.29 -1.22
N ALA A 24 6.12 -4.01 -2.43
CA ALA A 24 5.28 -3.86 -3.62
C ALA A 24 4.66 -5.18 -4.10
N GLY A 25 5.34 -6.31 -3.89
CA GLY A 25 4.86 -7.64 -4.31
C GLY A 25 3.94 -8.28 -3.28
N ASP A 26 4.40 -8.42 -2.05
CA ASP A 26 3.65 -8.93 -0.90
C ASP A 26 4.11 -8.23 0.38
N TRP A 27 3.37 -7.21 0.78
CA TRP A 27 3.63 -6.42 1.98
C TRP A 27 3.69 -7.27 3.26
N LYS A 28 3.06 -8.45 3.31
CA LYS A 28 3.11 -9.35 4.47
C LYS A 28 4.49 -9.98 4.66
N SER A 29 5.30 -10.02 3.60
CA SER A 29 6.68 -10.51 3.59
C SER A 29 7.72 -9.41 3.83
N ALA A 30 7.29 -8.15 3.84
CA ALA A 30 8.14 -7.02 4.16
C ALA A 30 8.29 -6.87 5.69
N ASP A 31 9.44 -6.38 6.11
CA ASP A 31 9.68 -6.03 7.51
C ASP A 31 9.06 -4.65 7.75
N LEU A 32 7.88 -4.63 8.37
CA LEU A 32 7.07 -3.44 8.60
C LEU A 32 6.81 -3.28 10.09
N GLY A 33 6.83 -2.03 10.57
CA GLY A 33 6.34 -1.69 11.90
C GLY A 33 4.85 -2.04 12.07
N GLU A 34 4.40 -2.15 13.32
CA GLU A 34 3.02 -2.56 13.64
C GLU A 34 1.98 -1.62 13.01
N LEU A 35 2.25 -0.31 13.01
CA LEU A 35 1.38 0.70 12.42
C LEU A 35 1.22 0.49 10.91
N ASP A 36 2.33 0.38 10.17
CA ASP A 36 2.31 0.21 8.71
C ASP A 36 1.66 -1.10 8.30
N ARG A 37 1.93 -2.16 9.07
CA ARG A 37 1.27 -3.45 8.89
C ARG A 37 -0.25 -3.32 9.05
N GLY A 38 -0.72 -2.55 10.02
CA GLY A 38 -2.13 -2.24 10.23
C GLY A 38 -2.73 -1.43 9.07
N VAL A 39 -2.02 -0.40 8.60
CA VAL A 39 -2.44 0.42 7.44
C VAL A 39 -2.56 -0.44 6.18
N CYS A 40 -1.59 -1.29 5.89
CA CYS A 40 -1.64 -2.21 4.74
C CYS A 40 -2.80 -3.19 4.85
N ALA A 41 -3.05 -3.76 6.04
CA ALA A 41 -4.18 -4.67 6.26
C ALA A 41 -5.53 -3.97 6.05
N TYR A 42 -5.68 -2.75 6.58
CA TYR A 42 -6.88 -1.94 6.41
C TYR A 42 -7.12 -1.61 4.93
N ALA A 43 -6.08 -1.14 4.22
CA ALA A 43 -6.16 -0.82 2.80
C ALA A 43 -6.49 -2.06 1.94
N GLU A 44 -5.93 -3.23 2.25
CA GLU A 44 -6.25 -4.49 1.57
C GLU A 44 -7.73 -4.86 1.77
N LYS A 45 -8.24 -4.81 3.01
CA LYS A 45 -9.65 -5.12 3.31
C LYS A 45 -10.59 -4.14 2.62
N LEU A 46 -10.32 -2.84 2.70
CA LEU A 46 -11.13 -1.80 2.06
C LEU A 46 -11.16 -1.97 0.53
N THR A 47 -10.05 -2.39 -0.06
CA THR A 47 -9.94 -2.63 -1.50
C THR A 47 -10.71 -3.86 -1.96
N ARG A 48 -10.60 -4.98 -1.22
CA ARG A 48 -11.14 -6.28 -1.64
C ARG A 48 -12.59 -6.50 -1.19
N THR A 49 -12.95 -6.02 -0.02
CA THR A 49 -14.23 -6.27 0.63
C THR A 49 -14.77 -5.02 1.33
N PRO A 50 -14.98 -3.89 0.61
CA PRO A 50 -15.42 -2.64 1.23
C PRO A 50 -16.76 -2.76 1.97
N ALA A 51 -17.67 -3.62 1.50
CA ALA A 51 -18.96 -3.87 2.14
C ALA A 51 -18.88 -4.62 3.48
N ALA A 52 -17.73 -5.20 3.81
CA ALA A 52 -17.48 -5.92 5.06
C ALA A 52 -16.69 -5.08 6.08
N MET A 53 -16.48 -3.78 5.79
CA MET A 53 -15.86 -2.85 6.74
C MET A 53 -16.80 -2.61 7.93
N THR A 54 -16.20 -2.47 9.11
CA THR A 54 -16.87 -2.30 10.39
C THR A 54 -16.18 -1.21 11.20
N GLU A 55 -16.82 -0.74 12.27
CA GLU A 55 -16.22 0.22 13.20
C GLU A 55 -14.91 -0.30 13.83
N GLU A 56 -14.84 -1.61 14.11
CA GLU A 56 -13.67 -2.27 14.66
C GLU A 56 -12.40 -2.07 13.81
N ASP A 57 -12.54 -2.00 12.48
CA ASP A 57 -11.39 -1.78 11.59
C ASP A 57 -10.76 -0.40 11.80
N VAL A 58 -11.59 0.60 12.09
CA VAL A 58 -11.15 1.96 12.42
C VAL A 58 -10.56 2.00 13.83
N GLU A 59 -11.16 1.30 14.77
CA GLU A 59 -10.65 1.21 16.14
C GLU A 59 -9.28 0.53 16.22
N GLU A 60 -9.01 -0.48 15.40
CA GLU A 60 -7.69 -1.11 15.34
C GLU A 60 -6.60 -0.13 14.89
N LEU A 61 -6.87 0.69 13.87
CA LEU A 61 -5.94 1.74 13.46
C LEU A 61 -5.69 2.76 14.57
N ARG A 62 -6.73 3.14 15.33
CA ARG A 62 -6.57 4.02 16.49
C ARG A 62 -5.74 3.38 17.60
N ARG A 63 -5.89 2.08 17.85
CA ARG A 63 -5.06 1.34 18.83
C ARG A 63 -3.59 1.30 18.44
N LEU A 64 -3.29 1.31 17.15
CA LEU A 64 -1.94 1.45 16.61
C LEU A 64 -1.40 2.89 16.62
N GLY A 65 -2.19 3.84 17.11
CA GLY A 65 -1.78 5.22 17.38
C GLY A 65 -2.24 6.25 16.35
N LEU A 66 -3.01 5.87 15.33
CA LEU A 66 -3.59 6.85 14.39
C LEU A 66 -4.67 7.69 15.08
N ASP A 67 -4.65 8.99 14.84
CA ASP A 67 -5.78 9.86 15.15
C ASP A 67 -6.82 9.82 14.01
N ASP A 68 -7.94 10.50 14.21
CA ASP A 68 -9.04 10.51 13.23
C ASP A 68 -8.61 11.09 11.87
N LEU A 69 -7.67 12.04 11.88
CA LEU A 69 -7.11 12.60 10.65
C LEU A 69 -6.26 11.56 9.92
N GLY A 70 -5.39 10.84 10.63
CA GLY A 70 -4.59 9.76 10.06
C GLY A 70 -5.45 8.62 9.49
N VAL A 71 -6.49 8.20 10.22
CA VAL A 71 -7.44 7.20 9.70
C VAL A 71 -8.14 7.72 8.44
N HIS A 72 -8.58 8.97 8.45
CA HIS A 72 -9.20 9.60 7.28
C HIS A 72 -8.24 9.60 6.08
N ASP A 73 -6.97 9.94 6.28
CA ASP A 73 -5.97 9.97 5.22
C ASP A 73 -5.72 8.57 4.62
N VAL A 74 -5.65 7.53 5.47
CA VAL A 74 -5.56 6.13 5.02
C VAL A 74 -6.75 5.77 4.12
N ILE A 75 -7.97 6.12 4.54
CA ILE A 75 -9.19 5.86 3.77
C ILE A 75 -9.18 6.61 2.44
N GLN A 76 -8.82 7.90 2.45
CA GLN A 76 -8.79 8.73 1.25
C GLN A 76 -7.78 8.19 0.22
N VAL A 77 -6.55 7.90 0.65
CA VAL A 77 -5.50 7.41 -0.24
C VAL A 77 -5.89 6.06 -0.83
N ALA A 78 -6.30 5.10 0.00
CA ALA A 78 -6.72 3.78 -0.47
C ALA A 78 -7.93 3.86 -1.42
N SER A 79 -8.91 4.71 -1.13
CA SER A 79 -10.10 4.89 -1.96
C SER A 79 -9.80 5.60 -3.28
N TYR A 80 -8.93 6.61 -3.25
CA TYR A 80 -8.51 7.33 -4.44
C TYR A 80 -7.78 6.42 -5.42
N PHE A 81 -6.80 5.63 -4.94
CA PHE A 81 -6.12 4.66 -5.80
C PHE A 81 -7.07 3.61 -6.36
N ASN A 82 -8.02 3.15 -5.55
CA ASN A 82 -9.11 2.30 -6.02
C ASN A 82 -9.89 2.92 -7.19
N TYR A 83 -10.26 4.19 -7.10
CA TYR A 83 -10.96 4.89 -8.18
C TYR A 83 -10.09 5.05 -9.42
N ILE A 84 -8.89 5.61 -9.28
CA ILE A 84 -8.05 5.94 -10.45
C ILE A 84 -7.53 4.70 -11.16
N ASN A 85 -7.23 3.61 -10.44
CA ASN A 85 -6.83 2.34 -11.06
C ASN A 85 -7.96 1.80 -11.96
N ARG A 86 -9.21 1.87 -11.50
CA ARG A 86 -10.37 1.47 -12.32
C ARG A 86 -10.55 2.35 -13.55
N VAL A 87 -10.26 3.65 -13.45
CA VAL A 87 -10.31 4.57 -14.60
C VAL A 87 -9.22 4.21 -15.60
N ALA A 88 -7.97 4.06 -15.14
CA ALA A 88 -6.82 3.71 -15.97
C ALA A 88 -7.03 2.37 -16.71
N ASP A 89 -7.48 1.33 -15.98
CA ASP A 89 -7.80 0.02 -16.55
C ASP A 89 -8.96 0.10 -17.54
N GLY A 90 -10.00 0.89 -17.22
CA GLY A 90 -11.18 1.06 -18.05
C GLY A 90 -10.90 1.71 -19.40
N VAL A 91 -9.92 2.63 -19.46
CA VAL A 91 -9.50 3.30 -20.70
C VAL A 91 -8.29 2.65 -21.36
N ARG A 92 -7.67 1.66 -20.72
CA ARG A 92 -6.41 1.02 -21.14
C ARG A 92 -5.32 2.04 -21.40
N VAL A 93 -5.01 2.84 -20.38
CA VAL A 93 -3.95 3.85 -20.50
C VAL A 93 -2.62 3.17 -20.85
N ASP A 94 -1.88 3.76 -21.79
CA ASP A 94 -0.54 3.30 -22.13
C ASP A 94 0.42 3.57 -20.97
N LEU A 95 1.40 2.68 -20.79
CA LEU A 95 2.46 2.88 -19.81
C LEU A 95 3.38 4.03 -20.23
N GLU A 96 3.89 4.77 -19.25
CA GLU A 96 4.91 5.78 -19.52
C GLU A 96 6.21 5.14 -20.02
N PRO A 97 6.99 5.82 -20.87
CA PRO A 97 8.29 5.31 -21.32
C PRO A 97 9.19 4.91 -20.15
N GLY A 98 9.60 3.64 -20.12
CA GLY A 98 10.47 3.10 -19.08
C GLY A 98 9.75 2.42 -17.90
N MET A 99 8.42 2.46 -17.85
CA MET A 99 7.68 1.59 -16.92
C MET A 99 7.65 0.14 -17.43
N PRO A 100 7.89 -0.86 -16.57
CA PRO A 100 7.75 -2.26 -16.94
C PRO A 100 6.28 -2.61 -17.21
N GLU A 101 6.03 -3.56 -18.12
CA GLU A 101 4.69 -4.11 -18.30
C GLU A 101 4.16 -4.72 -17.01
N TYR A 102 2.86 -4.52 -16.75
CA TYR A 102 2.14 -5.13 -15.64
C TYR A 102 1.04 -6.09 -16.16
N PRO A 103 0.92 -7.31 -15.62
CA PRO A 103 1.82 -7.92 -14.63
C PRO A 103 3.24 -8.09 -15.20
N PRO A 104 4.28 -8.08 -14.35
CA PRO A 104 5.65 -8.32 -14.82
C PRO A 104 5.66 -9.61 -15.61
N GLN A 105 5.95 -9.51 -16.90
CA GLN A 105 6.13 -10.70 -17.71
C GLN A 105 7.44 -11.32 -17.25
N ASP A 106 7.38 -12.54 -16.72
CA ASP A 106 8.61 -13.30 -16.51
C ASP A 106 9.33 -13.36 -17.86
N PRO A 107 10.65 -13.10 -17.93
CA PRO A 107 11.38 -13.31 -19.15
C PRO A 107 11.32 -14.80 -19.47
N ALA A 108 10.42 -15.15 -20.39
CA ALA A 108 10.20 -16.46 -21.03
C ALA A 108 10.79 -17.68 -20.29
N GLU A 109 9.92 -18.56 -19.77
CA GLU A 109 10.26 -19.98 -19.60
C GLU A 109 10.91 -20.56 -20.88
#